data_AF-A0A939U1R4-F1
#
_entry.id   AF-A0A939U1R4-F1
#
_cell.length_a   1.000
_cell.length_b   1.000
_cell.length_c   1.000
_cell.angle_alpha   90.00
_cell.angle_beta   90.00
_cell.angle_gamma   90.00
#
_symmetry.space_group_name_H-M   'P 1'
#
loop_
_entity.id
_entity.type
_entity.pdbx_description
1 polymer ?
#
loop_
_entity_poly.entity_id
_entity_poly.type
_entity_poly.pdbx_seq_one_letter_code
_entity_poly.pdbx_strand_id
1 'polypeptide(L)'
;MKSIIDKDPGGVVSFDKWIMLLNMKKTGMYCKNPIYLYGNYFVYYLDRNTELKFDADELFFFRNHKLQRRGGHIFYSDYGMQCGLLSRFGVKNFAICGRDYVFKNGDELDFRFGNLVIINKYYGVSEKIISGRKKFFVKIHFRSDLKVGCYDDEIVAAVSYNKAADSLEEAV
;
A
#
# COMPACT_ATOMS: atom_id res chain seq x y z
N MET A 1 -24.96 -3.76 -13.52
CA MET A 1 -25.08 -4.44 -12.20
C MET A 1 -25.25 -3.33 -11.18
N LYS A 2 -26.38 -3.21 -10.46
CA LYS A 2 -26.56 -2.12 -9.48
C LYS A 2 -25.46 -2.23 -8.42
N SER A 3 -24.78 -1.12 -8.15
CA SER A 3 -23.74 -1.07 -7.12
C SER A 3 -24.35 -1.51 -5.80
N ILE A 4 -23.58 -2.15 -4.93
CA ILE A 4 -24.05 -2.52 -3.59
C ILE A 4 -24.65 -1.29 -2.91
N ILE A 5 -23.97 -0.15 -3.06
CA ILE A 5 -24.32 1.17 -2.50
C ILE A 5 -25.75 1.61 -2.88
N ASP A 6 -26.25 1.25 -4.06
CA ASP A 6 -27.61 1.62 -4.52
C ASP A 6 -28.72 0.97 -3.65
N LYS A 7 -28.36 0.01 -2.80
CA LYS A 7 -29.26 -0.69 -1.87
C LYS A 7 -29.14 -0.18 -0.43
N ASP A 8 -28.37 0.89 -0.18
CA ASP A 8 -28.29 1.53 1.13
C ASP A 8 -29.69 2.05 1.52
N PRO A 9 -30.28 1.60 2.65
CA PRO A 9 -31.60 2.03 3.09
C PRO A 9 -31.67 3.51 3.54
N GLY A 10 -30.57 4.27 3.47
CA GLY A 10 -30.62 5.72 3.56
C GLY A 10 -30.90 6.26 4.97
N GLY A 11 -30.12 5.82 5.97
CA GLY A 11 -30.09 6.46 7.29
C GLY A 11 -30.77 5.69 8.43
N VAL A 12 -31.44 4.56 8.16
CA VAL A 12 -32.01 3.68 9.21
C VAL A 12 -30.90 3.04 10.07
N VAL A 13 -29.76 2.74 9.45
CA VAL A 13 -28.57 2.16 10.07
C VAL A 13 -27.35 2.90 9.54
N SER A 14 -26.27 3.01 10.34
CA SER A 14 -25.03 3.61 9.84
C SER A 14 -24.48 2.81 8.66
N PHE A 15 -23.86 3.49 7.70
CA PHE A 15 -23.33 2.87 6.49
C PHE A 15 -22.40 1.68 6.80
N ASP A 16 -21.48 1.85 7.75
CA ASP A 16 -20.58 0.77 8.20
C ASP A 16 -21.36 -0.48 8.63
N LYS A 17 -22.37 -0.30 9.51
CA LYS A 17 -23.19 -1.40 10.03
C LYS A 17 -24.00 -2.06 8.92
N TRP A 18 -24.50 -1.28 7.97
CA TRP A 18 -25.24 -1.82 6.83
C TRP A 18 -24.35 -2.71 5.96
N ILE A 19 -23.11 -2.31 5.64
CA ILE A 19 -22.15 -3.16 4.93
C ILE A 19 -21.88 -4.46 5.71
N MET A 20 -21.62 -4.36 7.02
CA MET A 20 -21.33 -5.53 7.87
C MET A 20 -22.49 -6.53 7.88
N LEU A 21 -23.73 -6.04 8.04
CA LEU A 21 -24.94 -6.87 8.03
C LEU A 21 -25.21 -7.47 6.65
N LEU A 22 -24.96 -6.71 5.58
CA LEU A 22 -25.10 -7.20 4.22
C LEU A 22 -24.11 -8.32 3.94
N ASN A 23 -22.85 -8.18 4.37
CA ASN A 23 -21.85 -9.23 4.25
C ASN A 23 -22.28 -10.48 5.01
N MET A 24 -22.72 -10.34 6.26
CA MET A 24 -23.20 -11.46 7.08
C MET A 24 -24.39 -12.18 6.42
N LYS A 25 -25.36 -11.42 5.89
CA LYS A 25 -26.53 -11.99 5.19
C LYS A 25 -26.14 -12.79 3.95
N LYS A 26 -25.13 -12.33 3.21
CA LYS A 26 -24.78 -12.87 1.88
C LYS A 26 -23.70 -13.96 1.94
N THR A 27 -22.85 -13.94 2.95
CA THR A 27 -21.68 -14.83 3.09
C THR A 27 -21.73 -15.70 4.34
N GLY A 28 -22.61 -15.40 5.30
CA GLY A 28 -22.64 -16.05 6.62
C GLY A 28 -21.54 -15.58 7.58
N MET A 29 -20.62 -14.71 7.14
CA MET A 29 -19.49 -14.28 7.95
C MET A 29 -19.66 -12.86 8.49
N TYR A 30 -19.47 -12.70 9.80
CA TYR A 30 -19.44 -11.39 10.44
C TYR A 30 -18.02 -10.78 10.47
N CYS A 31 -17.89 -9.57 9.92
CA CYS A 31 -16.73 -8.71 10.04
C CYS A 31 -17.09 -7.47 10.85
N LYS A 32 -16.26 -7.11 11.84
CA LYS A 32 -16.47 -5.91 12.68
C LYS A 32 -16.19 -4.58 11.96
N ASN A 33 -15.50 -4.65 10.83
CA ASN A 33 -15.20 -3.53 9.94
C ASN A 33 -16.07 -3.62 8.68
N PRO A 34 -16.31 -2.50 7.97
CA PRO A 34 -17.19 -2.43 6.79
C PRO A 34 -16.60 -3.14 5.57
N ILE A 35 -16.57 -4.47 5.63
CA ILE A 35 -15.98 -5.37 4.63
C ILE A 35 -17.09 -6.15 3.93
N TYR A 36 -16.99 -6.27 2.61
CA TYR A 36 -17.83 -7.13 1.78
C TYR A 36 -16.97 -8.10 0.95
N LEU A 37 -17.23 -9.40 1.02
CA LEU A 37 -16.45 -10.43 0.34
C LEU A 37 -16.93 -10.71 -1.09
N TYR A 38 -15.98 -10.87 -2.01
CA TYR A 38 -16.21 -11.22 -3.42
C TYR A 38 -15.57 -12.56 -3.84
N GLY A 39 -15.28 -13.44 -2.87
CA GLY A 39 -14.71 -14.77 -3.11
C GLY A 39 -13.18 -14.75 -3.09
N ASN A 40 -12.54 -14.23 -4.14
CA ASN A 40 -11.07 -14.16 -4.25
C ASN A 40 -10.47 -12.83 -3.77
N TYR A 41 -11.31 -11.83 -3.50
CA TYR A 41 -10.93 -10.54 -2.93
C TYR A 41 -12.06 -10.02 -2.05
N PHE A 42 -11.83 -8.93 -1.35
CA PHE A 42 -12.88 -8.21 -0.65
C PHE A 42 -12.76 -6.70 -0.86
N VAL A 43 -13.86 -6.00 -0.60
CA VAL A 43 -13.91 -4.55 -0.60
C VAL A 43 -14.08 -4.08 0.84
N TYR A 44 -13.19 -3.18 1.26
CA TYR A 44 -13.34 -2.40 2.48
C TYR A 44 -13.93 -1.04 2.12
N TYR A 45 -15.09 -0.72 2.68
CA TYR A 45 -15.76 0.54 2.47
C TYR A 45 -15.33 1.55 3.52
N LEU A 46 -14.49 2.51 3.14
CA LEU A 46 -14.07 3.58 4.06
C LEU A 46 -15.19 4.61 4.27
N ASP A 47 -15.93 4.87 3.19
CA ASP A 47 -17.16 5.64 3.13
C ASP A 47 -17.96 5.19 1.89
N ARG A 48 -19.07 5.86 1.59
CA ARG A 48 -19.94 5.53 0.44
C ARG A 48 -19.26 5.63 -0.92
N ASN A 49 -18.19 6.41 -1.02
CA ASN A 49 -17.54 6.75 -2.28
C ASN A 49 -16.13 6.14 -2.38
N THR A 50 -15.62 5.55 -1.31
CA THR A 50 -14.24 5.06 -1.20
C THR A 50 -14.24 3.56 -0.96
N GLU A 51 -14.11 2.80 -2.04
CA GLU A 51 -14.06 1.34 -2.08
C GLU A 51 -12.60 0.85 -2.21
N LEU A 52 -12.02 0.33 -1.13
CA LEU A 52 -10.65 -0.19 -1.14
C LEU A 52 -10.67 -1.70 -1.41
N LYS A 53 -9.98 -2.17 -2.44
CA LYS A 53 -9.94 -3.60 -2.81
C LYS A 53 -8.68 -4.25 -2.28
N PHE A 54 -8.83 -5.45 -1.71
CA PHE A 54 -7.76 -6.21 -1.09
C PHE A 54 -7.89 -7.70 -1.42
N ASP A 55 -6.77 -8.42 -1.48
CA ASP A 55 -6.78 -9.88 -1.65
C ASP A 55 -7.44 -10.55 -0.46
N ALA A 56 -8.04 -11.73 -0.68
CA ALA A 56 -8.69 -12.48 0.38
C ALA A 56 -7.76 -12.79 1.57
N ASP A 57 -6.46 -12.99 1.32
CA ASP A 57 -5.45 -13.30 2.34
C ASP A 57 -5.26 -12.16 3.35
N GLU A 58 -5.52 -10.91 2.96
CA GLU A 58 -5.41 -9.74 3.84
C GLU A 58 -6.63 -9.56 4.76
N LEU A 59 -7.66 -10.39 4.62
CA LEU A 59 -8.91 -10.27 5.36
C LEU A 59 -8.70 -10.33 6.87
N PHE A 60 -7.84 -11.24 7.37
CA PHE A 60 -7.58 -11.36 8.80
C PHE A 60 -6.99 -10.08 9.40
N PHE A 61 -6.14 -9.41 8.63
CA PHE A 61 -5.53 -8.15 9.03
C PHE A 61 -6.58 -7.03 9.08
N PHE A 62 -7.26 -6.77 7.97
CA PHE A 62 -8.22 -5.65 7.87
C PHE A 62 -9.54 -5.90 8.60
N ARG A 63 -9.85 -7.15 8.97
CA ARG A 63 -10.92 -7.44 9.94
C ARG A 63 -10.60 -6.88 11.31
N ASN A 64 -9.32 -6.89 11.71
CA ASN A 64 -8.88 -6.48 13.03
C ASN A 64 -8.45 -5.01 13.12
N HIS A 65 -7.92 -4.47 12.03
CA HIS A 65 -7.41 -3.10 11.93
C HIS A 65 -8.41 -2.20 11.21
N LYS A 66 -8.99 -1.24 11.94
CA LYS A 66 -9.91 -0.26 11.35
C LYS A 66 -9.11 0.78 10.57
N LEU A 67 -9.44 0.95 9.30
CA LEU A 67 -8.91 2.01 8.46
C LEU A 67 -9.56 3.35 8.77
N GLN A 68 -8.76 4.41 8.71
CA GLN A 68 -9.16 5.78 8.98
C GLN A 68 -8.55 6.71 7.92
N ARG A 69 -9.23 7.83 7.64
CA ARG A 69 -8.77 8.86 6.69
C ARG A 69 -8.52 10.18 7.40
N ARG A 70 -7.37 10.81 7.13
CA ARG A 70 -7.06 12.16 7.63
C ARG A 70 -6.12 12.84 6.65
N GLY A 71 -6.47 14.07 6.24
CA GLY A 71 -5.64 14.87 5.35
C GLY A 71 -5.33 14.18 4.01
N GLY A 72 -6.28 13.41 3.47
CA GLY A 72 -6.07 12.66 2.22
C GLY A 72 -5.35 11.32 2.37
N HIS A 73 -4.75 11.02 3.53
CA HIS A 73 -4.04 9.77 3.77
C HIS A 73 -4.91 8.74 4.49
N ILE A 74 -4.73 7.47 4.15
CA ILE A 74 -5.38 6.34 4.81
C ILE A 74 -4.37 5.66 5.73
N PHE A 75 -4.79 5.37 6.96
CA PHE A 75 -3.94 4.79 8.00
C PHE A 75 -4.72 3.81 8.87
N TYR A 76 -3.99 3.01 9.64
CA TYR A 76 -4.50 2.13 10.67
C TYR A 76 -3.68 2.32 11.97
N SER A 77 -4.25 1.91 13.09
CA SER A 77 -3.54 1.85 14.36
C SER A 77 -2.99 0.46 14.59
N ASP A 78 -1.72 0.34 14.94
CA ASP A 78 -1.04 -0.92 15.23
C ASP A 78 -0.24 -0.78 16.52
N TYR A 79 -0.66 -1.48 17.58
CA TYR A 79 -0.06 -1.40 18.93
C TYR A 79 0.27 0.03 19.41
N GLY A 80 -0.62 1.00 19.15
CA GLY A 80 -0.45 2.40 19.54
C GLY A 80 0.28 3.29 18.53
N MET A 81 0.86 2.71 17.48
CA MET A 81 1.48 3.43 16.37
C MET A 81 0.47 3.70 15.25
N GLN A 82 0.51 4.89 14.66
CA GLN A 82 -0.23 5.21 13.44
C GLN A 82 0.59 4.80 12.21
N CYS A 83 0.08 3.85 11.43
CA CYS A 83 0.76 3.31 10.24
C CYS A 83 -0.01 3.67 8.97
N GLY A 84 0.68 4.07 7.91
CA GLY A 84 0.06 4.31 6.60
C GLY A 84 -0.45 3.01 5.96
N LEU A 85 -1.56 3.05 5.23
CA LEU A 85 -2.09 1.85 4.56
C LEU A 85 -1.05 1.19 3.64
N LEU A 86 -0.32 2.00 2.88
CA LEU A 86 0.68 1.56 1.93
C LEU A 86 1.89 0.85 2.57
N SER A 87 2.22 1.15 3.83
CA SER A 87 3.32 0.46 4.52
C SER A 87 3.03 -1.01 4.75
N ARG A 88 1.75 -1.40 4.88
CA ARG A 88 1.32 -2.80 4.96
C ARG A 88 1.77 -3.61 3.74
N PHE A 89 1.85 -2.97 2.58
CA PHE A 89 2.24 -3.58 1.32
C PHE A 89 3.73 -3.41 0.99
N GLY A 90 4.53 -2.87 1.91
CA GLY A 90 5.97 -2.64 1.72
C GLY A 90 6.33 -1.34 1.00
N VAL A 91 5.36 -0.46 0.77
CA VAL A 91 5.63 0.87 0.20
C VAL A 91 6.12 1.81 1.30
N LYS A 92 7.27 2.45 1.07
CA LYS A 92 7.91 3.36 2.04
C LYS A 92 7.08 4.63 2.21
N ASN A 93 7.11 5.24 3.40
CA ASN A 93 6.32 6.43 3.72
C ASN A 93 6.65 7.66 2.85
N PHE A 94 7.88 7.75 2.34
CA PHE A 94 8.33 8.83 1.44
C PHE A 94 8.25 8.44 -0.05
N ALA A 95 7.70 7.26 -0.37
CA ALA A 95 7.57 6.79 -1.74
C ALA A 95 6.48 7.59 -2.48
N ILE A 96 6.72 7.85 -3.76
CA ILE A 96 5.82 8.61 -4.63
C ILE A 96 5.20 7.67 -5.68
N CYS A 97 3.88 7.70 -5.81
CA CYS A 97 3.15 6.98 -6.87
C CYS A 97 3.63 7.44 -8.25
N GLY A 98 3.83 6.51 -9.18
CA GLY A 98 4.39 6.78 -10.52
C GLY A 98 5.92 6.78 -10.59
N ARG A 99 6.61 6.90 -9.44
CA ARG A 99 8.09 6.88 -9.36
C ARG A 99 8.61 5.65 -8.61
N ASP A 100 8.11 5.44 -7.40
CA ASP A 100 8.60 4.41 -6.47
C ASP A 100 7.69 3.19 -6.44
N TYR A 101 6.41 3.36 -6.76
CA TYR A 101 5.42 2.31 -6.93
C TYR A 101 4.31 2.74 -7.90
N VAL A 102 3.57 1.80 -8.45
CA VAL A 102 2.45 2.05 -9.38
C VAL A 102 1.31 1.05 -9.17
N PHE A 103 0.09 1.45 -9.51
CA PHE A 103 -1.07 0.57 -9.66
C PHE A 103 -1.21 0.16 -11.12
N LYS A 104 -1.04 -1.14 -11.45
CA LYS A 104 -1.01 -1.63 -12.85
C LYS A 104 -2.28 -1.27 -13.64
N ASN A 105 -3.43 -1.34 -12.99
CA ASN A 105 -4.73 -1.06 -13.60
C ASN A 105 -5.13 0.43 -13.58
N GLY A 106 -4.31 1.31 -12.99
CA GLY A 106 -4.62 2.73 -12.81
C GLY A 106 -5.65 3.06 -11.71
N ASP A 107 -6.15 2.06 -10.97
CA ASP A 107 -7.06 2.25 -9.84
C ASP A 107 -6.25 2.34 -8.53
N GLU A 108 -6.12 3.56 -8.00
CA GLU A 108 -5.38 3.85 -6.76
C GLU A 108 -6.08 3.33 -5.49
N LEU A 109 -7.29 2.78 -5.61
CA LEU A 109 -8.02 2.15 -4.51
C LEU A 109 -7.95 0.62 -4.58
N ASP A 110 -7.25 0.06 -5.57
CA ASP A 110 -7.06 -1.38 -5.74
C ASP A 110 -5.69 -1.82 -5.20
N PHE A 111 -5.65 -2.14 -3.91
CA PHE A 111 -4.44 -2.54 -3.17
C PHE A 111 -4.14 -4.03 -3.26
N ARG A 112 -4.76 -4.77 -4.17
CA ARG A 112 -4.41 -6.18 -4.40
C ARG A 112 -2.94 -6.30 -4.81
N PHE A 113 -2.22 -7.28 -4.29
CA PHE A 113 -0.79 -7.53 -4.54
C PHE A 113 -0.48 -7.66 -6.03
N GLY A 114 -1.40 -8.26 -6.81
CA GLY A 114 -1.24 -8.37 -8.27
C GLY A 114 -1.23 -7.00 -8.99
N ASN A 115 -1.84 -5.99 -8.37
CA ASN A 115 -2.03 -4.65 -8.92
C ASN A 115 -0.99 -3.64 -8.42
N LEU A 116 -0.63 -3.66 -7.14
CA LEU A 116 0.35 -2.76 -6.54
C LEU A 116 1.78 -3.24 -6.81
N VAL A 117 2.54 -2.50 -7.63
CA VAL A 117 3.93 -2.84 -7.99
C VAL A 117 4.89 -1.84 -7.36
N ILE A 118 5.83 -2.35 -6.58
CA ILE A 118 6.94 -1.56 -6.03
C ILE A 118 8.08 -1.55 -7.06
N ILE A 119 8.42 -0.35 -7.52
CA ILE A 119 9.54 -0.12 -8.46
C ILE A 119 10.84 -0.02 -7.67
N ASN A 120 10.91 0.89 -6.70
CA ASN A 120 12.12 1.15 -5.92
C ASN A 120 12.10 0.41 -4.59
N LYS A 121 12.46 -0.88 -4.63
CA LYS A 121 12.39 -1.79 -3.47
C LYS A 121 13.38 -1.44 -2.38
N TYR A 122 14.63 -1.12 -2.74
CA TYR A 122 15.72 -0.90 -1.78
C TYR A 122 15.85 0.58 -1.37
N TYR A 123 16.34 0.82 -0.15
CA TYR A 123 16.64 2.18 0.31
C TYR A 123 17.83 2.74 -0.47
N GLY A 124 17.76 4.03 -0.82
CA GLY A 124 18.83 4.70 -1.58
C GLY A 124 19.00 4.24 -3.03
N VAL A 125 18.20 3.29 -3.52
CA VAL A 125 18.24 2.80 -4.91
C VAL A 125 17.04 3.32 -5.69
N SER A 126 17.28 3.83 -6.89
CA SER A 126 16.24 4.27 -7.81
C SER A 126 16.43 3.71 -9.22
N GLU A 127 15.39 3.08 -9.76
CA GLU A 127 15.33 2.66 -11.16
C GLU A 127 15.13 3.89 -12.07
N LYS A 128 15.90 3.96 -13.16
CA LYS A 128 15.70 4.91 -14.25
C LYS A 128 15.91 4.23 -15.59
N ILE A 129 15.13 4.64 -16.59
CA ILE A 129 15.31 4.21 -17.97
C ILE A 129 16.23 5.21 -18.66
N ILE A 130 17.41 4.75 -19.10
CA ILE A 130 18.40 5.54 -19.84
C ILE A 130 18.67 4.84 -21.16
N SER A 131 18.41 5.53 -22.27
CA SER A 131 18.59 4.99 -23.62
C SER A 131 17.91 3.61 -23.82
N GLY A 132 16.70 3.46 -23.28
CA GLY A 132 15.92 2.22 -23.36
C GLY A 132 16.36 1.09 -22.42
N ARG A 133 17.42 1.29 -21.62
CA ARG A 133 17.91 0.30 -20.65
C ARG A 133 17.59 0.73 -19.22
N LYS A 134 17.22 -0.23 -18.38
CA LYS A 134 17.08 0.00 -16.94
C LYS A 134 18.47 0.17 -16.32
N LYS A 135 18.61 1.21 -15.52
CA LYS A 135 19.80 1.50 -14.73
C LYS A 135 19.38 1.83 -13.30
N PHE A 136 20.17 1.37 -12.34
CA PHE A 136 19.90 1.52 -10.92
C PHE A 136 20.88 2.52 -10.32
N PHE A 137 20.36 3.68 -9.91
CA PHE A 137 21.13 4.75 -9.30
C PHE A 137 21.15 4.55 -7.79
N VAL A 138 22.34 4.64 -7.21
CA VAL A 138 22.53 4.52 -5.76
C VAL A 138 22.96 5.86 -5.20
N LYS A 139 22.21 6.30 -4.19
CA LYS A 139 22.43 7.54 -3.47
C LYS A 139 22.28 7.30 -1.98
N ILE A 140 23.27 7.77 -1.22
CA ILE A 140 23.25 7.73 0.24
C ILE A 140 23.17 9.14 0.79
N HIS A 141 22.33 9.33 1.80
CA HIS A 141 22.21 10.59 2.50
C HIS A 141 22.97 10.50 3.81
N PHE A 142 23.96 11.37 3.99
CA PHE A 142 24.75 11.45 5.23
C PHE A 142 24.74 12.88 5.79
N ARG A 143 25.61 13.75 5.29
CA ARG A 143 25.52 15.22 5.47
C ARG A 143 24.91 15.91 4.26
N SER A 144 25.06 15.28 3.11
CA SER A 144 24.50 15.65 1.83
C SER A 144 24.20 14.38 1.06
N ASP A 145 23.55 14.56 -0.09
CA ASP A 145 23.25 13.50 -1.01
C ASP A 145 24.48 13.10 -1.83
N LEU A 146 25.04 11.93 -1.52
CA LEU A 146 26.21 11.39 -2.20
C LEU A 146 25.80 10.32 -3.21
N LYS A 147 26.30 10.45 -4.44
CA LYS A 147 26.14 9.41 -5.47
C LYS A 147 27.16 8.31 -5.20
N VAL A 148 26.68 7.13 -4.82
CA VAL A 148 27.52 5.94 -4.64
C VAL A 148 27.86 5.32 -5.99
N GLY A 149 26.90 5.27 -6.92
CA GLY A 149 27.13 4.69 -8.24
C GLY A 149 25.90 4.57 -9.11
N CYS A 150 26.10 3.96 -10.28
CA CYS A 150 25.06 3.58 -11.23
C CYS A 150 25.37 2.17 -11.75
N TYR A 151 24.41 1.27 -11.62
CA TYR A 151 24.60 -0.17 -11.85
C TYR A 151 23.55 -0.69 -12.85
N ASP A 152 23.89 -1.79 -13.53
CA ASP A 152 22.97 -2.50 -14.44
C ASP A 152 22.03 -3.47 -13.70
N ASP A 153 22.40 -3.90 -12.50
CA ASP A 153 21.65 -4.88 -11.71
C ASP A 153 21.15 -4.26 -10.39
N GLU A 154 19.88 -4.55 -10.05
CA GLU A 154 19.20 -4.00 -8.86
C GLU A 154 19.84 -4.50 -7.56
N ILE A 155 20.23 -5.77 -7.52
CA ILE A 155 20.81 -6.41 -6.32
C ILE A 155 22.21 -5.86 -6.08
N VAL A 156 23.03 -5.73 -7.14
CA VAL A 156 24.36 -5.11 -7.03
C VAL A 156 24.24 -3.68 -6.53
N ALA A 157 23.27 -2.91 -7.03
CA ALA A 157 23.01 -1.56 -6.55
C ALA A 157 22.68 -1.52 -5.04
N ALA A 158 21.84 -2.43 -4.57
CA ALA A 158 21.48 -2.55 -3.15
C ALA A 158 22.68 -2.95 -2.28
N VAL A 159 23.50 -3.91 -2.73
CA VAL A 159 24.73 -4.31 -2.04
C VAL A 159 25.71 -3.14 -1.94
N SER A 160 25.86 -2.37 -3.01
CA SER A 160 26.72 -1.18 -3.02
C SER A 160 26.23 -0.09 -2.07
N TYR A 161 24.90 0.06 -1.90
CA TYR A 161 24.34 0.97 -0.89
C TYR A 161 24.74 0.55 0.53
N ASN A 162 24.54 -0.74 0.87
CA ASN A 162 24.87 -1.25 2.21
C ASN A 162 26.36 -1.09 2.51
N LYS A 163 27.24 -1.46 1.56
CA LYS A 163 28.69 -1.26 1.73
C LYS A 163 29.05 0.21 1.95
N ALA A 164 28.41 1.13 1.24
CA ALA A 164 28.63 2.56 1.44
C ALA A 164 28.13 3.05 2.80
N ALA A 165 27.03 2.49 3.31
CA ALA A 165 26.54 2.79 4.65
C ALA A 165 27.51 2.28 5.73
N ASP A 166 27.96 1.03 5.62
CA ASP A 166 28.92 0.43 6.57
C ASP A 166 30.23 1.24 6.62
N SER A 167 30.77 1.62 5.46
CA SER A 167 31.99 2.44 5.40
C SER A 167 31.83 3.85 5.99
N LEU A 168 30.60 4.40 5.99
CA LEU A 168 30.34 5.70 6.61
C LEU A 168 30.14 5.57 8.12
N GLU A 169 29.59 4.45 8.60
CA GLU A 169 29.47 4.17 10.04
C GLU A 169 30.85 4.01 10.70
N GLU A 170 31.80 3.33 10.04
CA GLU A 170 33.18 3.20 10.52
C GLU A 170 33.96 4.54 10.55
N ALA A 171 33.51 5.55 9.81
CA ALA A 171 34.17 6.84 9.67
C ALA A 171 33.68 7.91 10.67
N VAL A 172 32.69 7.58 11.51
CA VAL A 172 32.08 8.47 12.53
C VAL A 172 32.61 8.12 13.92
#